data_AF-A0A0G1YMQ2-F1
#
_entry.id   AF-A0A0G1YMQ2-F1
#
_cell.length_a   1.000
_cell.length_b   1.000
_cell.length_c   1.000
_cell.angle_alpha   90.00
_cell.angle_beta   90.00
_cell.angle_gamma   90.00
#
_symmetry.space_group_name_H-M   'P 1'
#
loop_
_entity.id
_entity.type
_entity.pdbx_description
1 polymer ?
#
loop_
_entity_poly.entity_id
_entity_poly.type
_entity_poly.pdbx_seq_one_letter_code
_entity_poly.pdbx_strand_id
1 'polypeptide(L)'
;MLGFHHLRSRALATKGLEPFPARSSWKRFLDHLMYGVGVLAPLALLPQVIQIYTTKNASGISLATWTLLTFFSVLWMLYGIAHKDKPIIIAHVLFAILNALVAVGALLY
;
A
#
# COMPACT_ATOMS: atom_id res chain seq x y z
N MET A 1 -23.13 -17.48 5.39
CA MET A 1 -22.88 -16.04 5.61
C MET A 1 -22.30 -15.90 7.01
N LEU A 2 -21.01 -15.53 7.10
CA LEU A 2 -20.08 -15.87 8.19
C LEU A 2 -20.25 -14.99 9.45
N GLY A 3 -20.41 -15.61 10.62
CA GLY A 3 -20.67 -15.00 11.95
C GLY A 3 -19.56 -14.14 12.58
N PHE A 4 -18.60 -13.63 11.79
CA PHE A 4 -17.53 -12.76 12.29
C PHE A 4 -17.91 -11.27 12.39
N HIS A 5 -19.05 -10.88 11.80
CA HIS A 5 -19.53 -9.49 11.90
C HIS A 5 -19.91 -9.09 13.34
N HIS A 6 -20.50 -10.00 14.12
CA HIS A 6 -21.00 -9.70 15.46
C HIS A 6 -19.87 -9.50 16.49
N LEU A 7 -18.75 -10.20 16.33
CA LEU A 7 -17.62 -10.13 17.25
C LEU A 7 -16.87 -8.79 17.13
N ARG A 8 -16.74 -8.24 15.91
CA ARG A 8 -16.13 -6.93 15.67
C ARG A 8 -17.00 -5.78 16.20
N SER A 9 -18.33 -5.85 16.02
CA SER A 9 -19.27 -4.85 16.56
C SER A 9 -19.26 -4.82 18.09
N ARG A 10 -19.11 -5.98 18.75
CA ARG A 10 -18.98 -6.06 20.21
C ARG A 10 -17.66 -5.46 20.71
N ALA A 11 -16.53 -5.77 20.06
CA ALA A 11 -15.22 -5.23 20.44
C ALA A 11 -15.14 -3.69 20.29
N LEU A 12 -15.80 -3.12 19.27
CA LEU A 12 -15.92 -1.66 19.09
C LEU A 12 -16.77 -1.02 20.20
N ALA A 13 -17.88 -1.67 20.58
CA ALA A 13 -18.74 -1.20 21.68
C ALA A 13 -18.03 -1.23 23.05
N THR A 14 -17.13 -2.20 23.28
CA THR A 14 -16.37 -2.28 24.54
C THR A 14 -15.20 -1.29 24.62
N LYS A 15 -14.58 -0.92 23.48
CA LYS A 15 -13.39 -0.04 23.45
C LYS A 15 -13.69 1.45 23.20
N GLY A 16 -14.95 1.83 22.98
CA GLY A 16 -15.32 3.23 22.68
C GLY A 16 -14.72 3.76 21.36
N LEU A 17 -14.31 2.88 20.46
CA LEU A 17 -13.69 3.26 19.18
C LEU A 17 -14.77 3.68 18.20
N GLU A 18 -14.55 4.78 17.46
CA GLU A 18 -15.49 5.21 16.44
C GLU A 18 -15.62 4.14 15.34
N PRO A 19 -16.84 3.84 14.88
CA PRO A 19 -17.05 2.95 13.74
C PRO A 19 -16.45 3.59 12.48
N PHE A 20 -15.94 2.77 11.56
CA PHE A 20 -15.51 3.23 10.25
C PHE A 20 -16.67 3.07 9.25
N PRO A 21 -17.06 4.09 8.47
CA PRO A 21 -16.53 5.46 8.46
C PRO A 21 -16.94 6.27 9.71
N ALA A 22 -16.06 7.18 10.14
CA ALA A 22 -16.22 7.92 11.40
C ALA A 22 -17.48 8.82 11.43
N ARG A 23 -18.02 9.06 12.63
CA ARG A 23 -19.21 9.91 12.83
C ARG A 23 -18.90 11.38 12.53
N SER A 24 -17.75 11.87 12.99
CA SER A 24 -17.26 13.23 12.70
C SER A 24 -17.06 13.45 11.20
N SER A 25 -17.55 14.58 10.68
CA SER A 25 -17.42 14.98 9.27
C SER A 25 -15.97 15.09 8.82
N TRP A 26 -15.08 15.61 9.68
CA TRP A 26 -13.65 15.74 9.40
C TRP A 26 -12.96 14.38 9.24
N LYS A 27 -13.22 13.44 10.16
CA LYS A 27 -12.62 12.10 10.09
C LYS A 27 -13.13 11.30 8.90
N ARG A 28 -14.42 11.41 8.57
CA ARG A 28 -14.98 10.79 7.36
C ARG A 28 -14.38 11.37 6.09
N PHE A 29 -14.09 12.67 6.04
CA PHE A 29 -13.37 13.25 4.91
C PHE A 29 -11.96 12.64 4.76
N LEU A 30 -11.22 12.52 5.86
CA LEU A 30 -9.90 11.87 5.86
C LEU A 30 -9.99 10.41 5.42
N ASP A 31 -10.99 9.65 5.88
CA ASP A 31 -11.21 8.25 5.48
C ASP A 31 -11.30 8.09 3.94
N HIS A 32 -12.06 8.98 3.28
CA HIS A 32 -12.18 8.97 1.81
C HIS A 32 -10.89 9.43 1.12
N LEU A 33 -10.21 10.43 1.67
CA LEU A 33 -8.94 10.92 1.14
C LEU A 33 -7.88 9.82 1.18
N MET A 34 -7.79 9.07 2.29
CA MET A 34 -6.85 7.96 2.45
C MET A 34 -7.11 6.84 1.44
N TYR A 35 -8.37 6.58 1.06
CA TYR A 35 -8.67 5.65 -0.03
C TYR A 35 -8.08 6.09 -1.38
N GLY A 36 -8.14 7.38 -1.69
CA GLY A 36 -7.49 7.94 -2.88
C GLY A 36 -5.96 7.84 -2.81
N VAL A 37 -5.39 8.14 -1.64
CA VAL A 37 -3.94 8.06 -1.40
C VAL A 37 -3.41 6.64 -1.61
N GLY A 38 -4.18 5.62 -1.27
CA GLY A 38 -3.81 4.22 -1.52
C GLY A 38 -3.47 3.93 -2.99
N VAL A 39 -4.05 4.67 -3.93
CA VAL A 39 -3.75 4.55 -5.37
C VAL A 39 -2.69 5.56 -5.80
N LEU A 40 -2.74 6.80 -5.30
CA LEU A 40 -1.86 7.88 -5.75
C LEU A 40 -0.43 7.75 -5.21
N ALA A 41 -0.24 7.26 -3.98
CA ALA A 41 1.08 7.17 -3.35
C ALA A 41 2.06 6.26 -4.11
N PRO A 42 1.68 5.04 -4.56
CA PRO A 42 2.55 4.23 -5.40
C PRO A 42 2.98 4.93 -6.69
N LEU A 43 2.09 5.70 -7.33
CA LEU A 43 2.40 6.39 -8.60
C LEU A 43 3.53 7.42 -8.47
N ALA A 44 3.83 7.89 -7.26
CA ALA A 44 4.99 8.74 -7.00
C ALA A 44 6.33 8.05 -7.31
N LEU A 45 6.35 6.72 -7.50
CA LEU A 45 7.54 5.95 -7.92
C LEU A 45 7.75 5.96 -9.44
N LEU A 46 6.75 6.37 -10.25
CA LEU A 46 6.88 6.39 -11.70
C LEU A 46 8.07 7.23 -12.20
N PRO A 47 8.36 8.44 -11.67
CA PRO A 47 9.53 9.20 -12.09
C PRO A 47 10.85 8.45 -11.88
N GLN A 48 10.99 7.70 -10.79
CA GLN A 48 12.19 6.91 -10.50
C GLN A 48 12.37 5.77 -11.52
N VAL A 49 11.28 5.08 -11.87
CA VAL A 49 11.28 4.05 -12.92
C VAL A 49 11.63 4.69 -14.27
N ILE A 50 10.93 5.75 -14.66
CA ILE A 50 11.16 6.45 -15.94
C ILE A 50 12.61 6.91 -16.04
N GLN A 51 13.17 7.50 -14.98
CA GLN A 51 14.55 7.96 -14.94
C GLN A 51 15.53 6.82 -15.27
N ILE A 52 15.50 5.71 -14.52
CA ILE A 52 16.45 4.60 -14.72
C ILE A 52 16.35 4.02 -16.14
N TYR A 53 15.13 3.77 -16.62
CA TYR A 53 14.93 3.14 -17.92
C TYR A 53 15.19 4.09 -19.10
N THR A 54 15.17 5.40 -18.89
CA THR A 54 15.46 6.41 -19.92
C THR A 54 16.94 6.76 -19.96
N THR A 55 17.55 7.05 -18.80
CA THR A 55 18.97 7.42 -18.70
C THR A 55 19.89 6.22 -18.82
N LYS A 56 19.36 4.99 -18.65
CA LYS A 56 20.13 3.75 -18.61
C LYS A 56 21.26 3.84 -17.58
N ASN A 57 20.97 4.46 -16.44
CA ASN A 57 21.93 4.69 -15.38
C ASN A 57 21.22 4.56 -14.03
N ALA A 58 21.61 3.57 -13.24
CA ALA A 58 21.13 3.38 -11.87
C ALA A 58 22.23 3.64 -10.82
N SER A 59 23.24 4.44 -11.14
CA SER A 59 24.28 4.86 -10.20
C SER A 59 23.66 5.49 -8.95
N GLY A 60 24.00 4.94 -7.78
CA GLY A 60 23.45 5.37 -6.49
C GLY A 60 22.12 4.72 -6.09
N ILE A 61 21.54 3.87 -6.93
CA ILE A 61 20.33 3.10 -6.60
C ILE A 61 20.74 1.77 -5.95
N SER A 62 20.33 1.57 -4.69
CA SER A 62 20.64 0.33 -3.95
C SER A 62 19.69 -0.81 -4.32
N LEU A 63 20.17 -1.82 -5.04
CA LEU A 63 19.42 -3.03 -5.39
C LEU A 63 18.81 -3.71 -4.14
N ALA A 64 19.57 -3.77 -3.04
CA ALA A 64 19.12 -4.41 -1.80
C ALA A 64 17.89 -3.69 -1.21
N THR A 65 17.89 -2.36 -1.23
CA THR A 65 16.76 -1.55 -0.73
C THR A 65 15.49 -1.85 -1.51
N TRP A 66 15.55 -1.80 -2.84
CA TRP A 66 14.37 -1.99 -3.69
C TRP A 66 13.86 -3.42 -3.70
N THR A 67 14.76 -4.40 -3.55
CA THR A 67 14.39 -5.81 -3.37
C THR A 67 13.65 -6.03 -2.05
N LEU A 68 14.16 -5.47 -0.94
CA LEU A 68 13.50 -5.57 0.37
C LEU A 68 12.14 -4.86 0.39
N LEU A 69 12.05 -3.67 -0.22
CA LEU A 69 10.77 -2.94 -0.33
C LEU A 69 9.74 -3.71 -1.16
N THR A 70 10.18 -4.41 -2.21
CA THR A 70 9.32 -5.32 -2.99
C THR A 70 8.81 -6.44 -2.10
N PHE A 71 9.70 -7.11 -1.37
CA PHE A 71 9.34 -8.20 -0.45
C PHE A 71 8.35 -7.74 0.63
N PHE A 72 8.60 -6.60 1.28
CA PHE A 72 7.68 -6.06 2.29
C PHE A 72 6.33 -5.66 1.70
N SER A 73 6.31 -5.13 0.48
CA SER A 73 5.06 -4.83 -0.22
C SER A 73 4.24 -6.09 -0.47
N VAL A 74 4.88 -7.21 -0.83
CA VAL A 74 4.20 -8.50 -0.96
C VAL A 74 3.65 -8.98 0.38
N LEU A 75 4.40 -8.86 1.49
CA LEU A 75 3.88 -9.20 2.82
C LEU A 75 2.67 -8.36 3.22
N TRP A 76 2.69 -7.06 2.95
CA TRP A 76 1.56 -6.16 3.19
C TRP A 76 0.35 -6.48 2.31
N MET A 77 0.57 -6.84 1.05
CA MET A 77 -0.49 -7.32 0.17
C MET A 77 -1.14 -8.59 0.73
N LEU A 78 -0.34 -9.57 1.16
CA LEU A 78 -0.83 -10.80 1.79
C LEU A 78 -1.62 -10.51 3.07
N TYR A 79 -1.13 -9.57 3.88
CA TYR A 79 -1.85 -9.08 5.06
C TYR A 79 -3.21 -8.45 4.69
N GLY A 80 -3.24 -7.59 3.67
CA GLY A 80 -4.48 -7.00 3.15
C GLY A 80 -5.48 -8.05 2.67
N ILE A 81 -5.01 -9.09 1.96
CA ILE A 81 -5.84 -10.23 1.53
C ILE A 81 -6.45 -10.95 2.73
N ALA A 82 -5.63 -11.27 3.74
CA ALA A 82 -6.09 -11.94 4.96
C ALA A 82 -7.18 -11.13 5.69
N HIS A 83 -7.10 -9.80 5.64
CA HIS A 83 -8.06 -8.88 6.28
C HIS A 83 -9.19 -8.41 5.35
N LYS A 84 -9.19 -8.83 4.09
CA LYS A 84 -10.12 -8.38 3.03
C LYS A 84 -10.15 -6.86 2.86
N ASP A 85 -9.01 -6.20 3.05
CA ASP A 85 -8.85 -4.76 2.93
C ASP A 85 -8.40 -4.39 1.50
N LYS A 86 -9.37 -4.07 0.64
CA LYS A 86 -9.13 -3.75 -0.78
C LYS A 86 -8.13 -2.59 -0.98
N PRO A 87 -8.24 -1.44 -0.28
CA PRO A 87 -7.27 -0.36 -0.40
C PRO A 87 -5.84 -0.78 -0.13
N ILE A 88 -5.59 -1.54 0.95
CA ILE A 88 -4.25 -2.04 1.28
C ILE A 88 -3.74 -2.96 0.16
N ILE A 89 -4.60 -3.86 -0.33
CA ILE A 89 -4.23 -4.78 -1.42
C ILE A 89 -3.84 -4.01 -2.68
N ILE A 90 -4.66 -3.06 -3.12
CA ILE A 90 -4.42 -2.29 -4.35
C ILE A 90 -3.12 -1.47 -4.23
N ALA A 91 -2.94 -0.77 -3.11
CA ALA A 91 -1.75 0.03 -2.85
C ALA A 91 -0.47 -0.81 -2.91
N HIS A 92 -0.46 -1.95 -2.21
CA HIS A 92 0.73 -2.77 -2.09
C HIS A 92 1.02 -3.65 -3.31
N VAL A 93 0.01 -3.97 -4.13
CA VAL A 93 0.23 -4.52 -5.47
C VAL A 93 0.99 -3.51 -6.33
N LEU A 94 0.55 -2.24 -6.37
CA LEU A 94 1.22 -1.20 -7.15
C LEU A 94 2.63 -0.93 -6.64
N PHE A 95 2.82 -0.83 -5.31
CA PHE A 95 4.15 -0.71 -4.72
C PHE A 95 5.05 -1.89 -5.08
N ALA A 96 4.57 -3.13 -4.99
CA ALA A 96 5.38 -4.31 -5.33
C ALA A 96 5.84 -4.26 -6.79
N ILE A 97 4.95 -3.92 -7.72
CA ILE A 97 5.29 -3.81 -9.15
C ILE A 97 6.33 -2.70 -9.37
N LEU A 98 6.10 -1.49 -8.87
CA LEU A 98 6.98 -0.36 -9.12
C LEU A 98 8.34 -0.53 -8.43
N ASN A 99 8.38 -1.04 -7.19
CA ASN A 99 9.62 -1.35 -6.50
C ASN A 99 10.42 -2.44 -7.24
N ALA A 100 9.74 -3.47 -7.77
CA ALA A 100 10.39 -4.50 -8.56
C ALA A 100 10.98 -3.96 -9.86
N LEU A 101 10.27 -3.05 -10.55
CA LEU A 101 10.81 -2.37 -11.73
C LEU A 101 12.06 -1.56 -11.40
N VAL A 102 12.09 -0.84 -10.27
CA VAL A 102 13.30 -0.14 -9.84
C VAL A 102 14.43 -1.12 -9.52
N ALA A 103 14.15 -2.22 -8.82
CA ALA A 103 15.14 -3.25 -8.52
C ALA A 103 15.72 -3.87 -9.80
N VAL A 104 14.87 -4.21 -10.77
CA VAL A 104 15.30 -4.73 -12.08
C VAL A 104 16.13 -3.69 -12.83
N GLY A 105 15.67 -2.43 -12.86
CA GLY A 105 16.43 -1.34 -13.44
C GLY A 105 17.83 -1.17 -12.81
N ALA A 106 17.92 -1.27 -11.48
CA ALA A 106 19.18 -1.19 -10.73
C ALA A 106 20.10 -2.41 -10.92
N LEU A 107 19.55 -3.55 -11.35
CA LEU A 107 20.34 -4.74 -11.68
C LEU A 107 20.89 -4.66 -13.12
N LEU A 108 20.15 -4.02 -14.03
CA LEU A 108 20.45 -4.00 -15.46
C LEU A 108 21.29 -2.79 -15.92
N TYR A 109 21.16 -1.64 -15.25
CA TYR A 109 21.74 -0.34 -15.61
C TYR A 109 22.47 0.30 -14.44
#